data_AF-A0A9N9DN38-F1
#
_entry.id   AF-A0A9N9DN38-F1
#
_cell.length_a   1.000
_cell.length_b   1.000
_cell.length_c   1.000
_cell.angle_alpha   90.00
_cell.angle_beta   90.00
_cell.angle_gamma   90.00
#
_symmetry.space_group_name_H-M   'P 1'
#
loop_
_entity.id
_entity.type
_entity.pdbx_description
1 polymer ?
#
loop_
_entity_poly.entity_id
_entity_poly.type
_entity_poly.pdbx_seq_one_letter_code
_entity_poly.pdbx_strand_id
1 'polypeptide(L)'
;MSKVATNFVNQYNLTPQMSIAELGNYAEKICKEIKDYKARDHARNRIQKLGFSKDQTYALIPIQASGRRVTGRDPIKKLAQYIKENENNLEPEEINTLAYNLAKTAPTIIAQSSRLKLLRKELRKLDADYITIESIYIPDITQRSNKEQAINQELREDKGYDCPEFFYLENVQKRLKDCNTANSPTMQNLMDIMIMLCMRPADVATLRINHYSPSNEEWYDPKYSWYCTGYAKNKNNEPRPFVSMEKDPLLARELLIWIQKAITNEFPFLMRDKDGDVNVYPINNFLTVYGISSSYLRKIGSDHAIVIHGNKNDSKRKRLRQLALRQKIISFSHRNS
;
A
#
# COMPACT_ATOMS: atom_id res chain seq x y z
N MET A 1 2.14 -15.00 21.37
CA MET A 1 0.77 -14.76 20.86
C MET A 1 0.12 -16.01 20.23
N SER A 2 0.82 -16.78 19.39
CA SER A 2 0.33 -18.09 18.87
C SER A 2 -0.18 -19.04 19.98
N LYS A 3 0.47 -19.02 21.15
CA LYS A 3 0.08 -19.80 22.34
C LYS A 3 -1.28 -19.40 22.93
N VAL A 4 -1.68 -18.13 22.85
CA VAL A 4 -2.99 -17.66 23.39
C VAL A 4 -4.14 -18.26 22.60
N ALA A 5 -4.05 -18.24 21.27
CA ALA A 5 -5.07 -18.83 20.41
C ALA A 5 -5.19 -20.35 20.59
N THR A 6 -4.06 -21.07 20.67
CA THR A 6 -4.06 -22.51 20.92
C THR A 6 -4.58 -22.85 22.32
N ASN A 7 -4.19 -22.09 23.34
CA ASN A 7 -4.69 -22.29 24.71
C ASN A 7 -6.19 -22.04 24.78
N PHE A 8 -6.71 -21.01 24.11
CA PHE A 8 -8.15 -20.71 24.08
C PHE A 8 -8.94 -21.84 23.42
N VAL A 9 -8.49 -22.34 22.27
CA VAL A 9 -9.13 -23.49 21.58
C VAL A 9 -9.17 -24.71 22.50
N ASN A 10 -8.07 -25.03 23.18
CA ASN A 10 -8.01 -26.16 24.10
C ASN A 10 -8.85 -25.94 25.36
N GLN A 11 -8.84 -24.73 25.94
CA GLN A 11 -9.59 -24.39 27.15
C GLN A 11 -11.09 -24.55 26.96
N TYR A 12 -11.60 -24.19 25.78
CA TYR A 12 -13.02 -24.25 25.45
C TYR A 12 -13.40 -25.47 24.58
N ASN A 13 -12.49 -26.42 24.39
CA ASN A 13 -12.68 -27.62 23.55
C ASN A 13 -13.27 -27.29 22.16
N LEU A 14 -12.80 -26.20 21.54
CA LEU A 14 -13.32 -25.78 20.24
C LEU A 14 -12.81 -26.71 19.15
N THR A 15 -13.70 -27.13 18.25
CA THR A 15 -13.35 -28.03 17.14
C THR A 15 -13.81 -27.48 15.79
N PRO A 16 -13.15 -27.86 14.68
CA PRO A 16 -13.59 -27.48 13.33
C PRO A 16 -14.98 -27.99 12.94
N GLN A 17 -15.57 -28.92 13.69
CA GLN A 17 -16.93 -29.43 13.48
C GLN A 17 -18.01 -28.48 14.01
N MET A 18 -17.65 -27.52 14.87
CA MET A 18 -18.60 -26.54 15.42
C MET A 18 -19.10 -25.58 14.34
N SER A 19 -20.39 -25.21 14.43
CA SER A 19 -20.99 -24.24 13.53
C SER A 19 -20.43 -22.82 13.75
N ILE A 20 -20.56 -21.98 12.73
CA ILE A 20 -20.15 -20.57 12.78
C ILE A 20 -20.88 -19.83 13.92
N ALA A 21 -22.15 -20.15 14.16
CA ALA A 21 -22.95 -19.54 15.22
C ALA A 21 -22.44 -19.92 16.62
N GLU A 22 -22.11 -21.20 16.84
CA GLU A 22 -21.57 -21.67 18.12
C GLU A 22 -20.20 -21.05 18.42
N LEU A 23 -19.34 -20.94 17.40
CA LEU A 23 -18.03 -20.28 17.53
C LEU A 23 -18.16 -18.77 17.78
N GLY A 24 -19.19 -18.13 17.19
CA GLY A 24 -19.50 -16.72 17.39
C GLY A 24 -19.76 -16.35 18.87
N ASN A 25 -20.31 -17.29 19.66
CA ASN A 25 -20.57 -17.08 21.09
C ASN A 25 -19.31 -16.88 21.94
N TYR A 26 -18.14 -17.28 21.41
CA TYR A 26 -16.85 -17.14 22.08
C TYR A 26 -16.08 -15.89 21.64
N ALA A 27 -16.59 -15.16 20.65
CA ALA A 27 -15.90 -14.03 20.04
C ALA A 27 -15.54 -12.93 21.05
N GLU A 28 -16.46 -12.60 21.95
CA GLU A 28 -16.23 -11.58 22.96
C GLU A 28 -15.17 -12.00 23.98
N LYS A 29 -15.15 -13.30 24.37
CA LYS A 29 -14.20 -13.86 25.34
C LYS A 29 -12.77 -13.80 24.81
N ILE A 30 -12.52 -14.31 23.61
CA ILE A 30 -11.17 -14.29 23.03
C ILE A 30 -10.72 -12.86 22.68
N CYS A 31 -11.65 -11.97 22.32
CA CYS A 31 -11.34 -10.57 22.03
C CYS A 31 -10.96 -9.76 23.29
N LYS A 32 -11.38 -10.18 24.49
CA LYS A 32 -10.91 -9.60 25.78
C LYS A 32 -9.46 -9.98 26.07
N GLU A 33 -9.04 -11.18 25.67
CA GLU A 33 -7.67 -11.67 25.81
C GLU A 33 -6.72 -11.11 24.72
N ILE A 34 -7.23 -10.79 23.53
CA ILE A 34 -6.44 -10.29 22.39
C ILE A 34 -6.87 -8.87 21.99
N LYS A 35 -6.24 -7.87 22.62
CA LYS A 35 -6.55 -6.44 22.43
C LYS A 35 -5.92 -5.83 21.16
N ASP A 36 -4.74 -6.29 20.76
CA ASP A 36 -3.99 -5.73 19.61
C ASP A 36 -4.47 -6.29 18.24
N TYR A 37 -4.47 -5.43 17.22
CA TYR A 37 -4.87 -5.80 15.86
C TYR A 37 -3.91 -6.79 15.20
N LYS A 38 -2.58 -6.59 15.34
CA LYS A 38 -1.59 -7.52 14.76
C LYS A 38 -1.66 -8.87 15.47
N ALA A 39 -1.86 -8.85 16.78
CA ALA A 39 -2.10 -10.05 17.56
C ALA A 39 -3.34 -10.85 17.10
N ARG A 40 -4.44 -10.18 16.72
CA ARG A 40 -5.62 -10.85 16.16
C ARG A 40 -5.32 -11.51 14.83
N ASP A 41 -4.54 -10.85 13.96
CA ASP A 41 -4.14 -11.43 12.68
C ASP A 41 -3.31 -12.71 12.86
N HIS A 42 -2.31 -12.67 13.74
CA HIS A 42 -1.53 -13.86 14.11
C HIS A 42 -2.39 -14.97 14.73
N ALA A 43 -3.38 -14.61 15.57
CA ALA A 43 -4.29 -15.57 16.18
C ALA A 43 -5.21 -16.24 15.14
N ARG A 44 -5.72 -15.48 14.15
CA ARG A 44 -6.48 -16.05 13.02
C ARG A 44 -5.64 -17.02 12.20
N ASN A 45 -4.42 -16.62 11.84
CA ASN A 45 -3.50 -17.48 11.12
C ASN A 45 -3.20 -18.77 11.90
N ARG A 46 -3.12 -18.69 13.23
CA ARG A 46 -2.94 -19.87 14.09
C ARG A 46 -4.18 -20.77 14.12
N ILE A 47 -5.38 -20.21 14.26
CA ILE A 47 -6.64 -20.96 14.29
C ILE A 47 -6.89 -21.67 12.95
N GLN A 48 -6.59 -21.03 11.82
CA GLN A 48 -6.66 -21.68 10.50
C GLN A 48 -5.68 -22.86 10.40
N LYS A 49 -4.47 -22.73 10.96
CA LYS A 49 -3.51 -23.84 11.06
C LYS A 49 -3.96 -24.98 11.99
N LEU A 50 -4.99 -24.78 12.81
CA LEU A 50 -5.63 -25.82 13.62
C LEU A 50 -6.82 -26.49 12.89
N GLY A 51 -7.04 -26.17 11.61
CA GLY A 51 -8.04 -26.81 10.76
C GLY A 51 -9.39 -26.10 10.67
N PHE A 52 -9.55 -24.94 11.30
CA PHE A 52 -10.78 -24.13 11.18
C PHE A 52 -10.84 -23.41 9.83
N SER A 53 -12.04 -23.30 9.27
CA SER A 53 -12.27 -22.55 8.04
C SER A 53 -12.04 -21.05 8.24
N LYS A 54 -11.92 -20.32 7.13
CA LYS A 54 -11.79 -18.87 7.13
C LYS A 54 -12.98 -18.21 7.84
N ASP A 55 -14.20 -18.67 7.57
CA ASP A 55 -15.43 -18.09 8.13
C ASP A 55 -15.60 -18.43 9.62
N GLN A 56 -15.27 -19.66 10.02
CA GLN A 56 -15.21 -20.05 11.43
C GLN A 56 -14.20 -19.20 12.20
N THR A 57 -13.04 -18.95 11.59
CA THR A 57 -11.99 -18.11 12.18
C THR A 57 -12.46 -16.66 12.35
N TYR A 58 -13.21 -16.11 11.39
CA TYR A 58 -13.76 -14.75 11.50
C TYR A 58 -14.94 -14.65 12.47
N ALA A 59 -15.72 -15.72 12.64
CA ALA A 59 -16.74 -15.76 13.69
C ALA A 59 -16.09 -15.76 15.08
N LEU A 60 -15.01 -16.52 15.27
CA LEU A 60 -14.31 -16.62 16.55
C LEU A 60 -13.45 -15.38 16.85
N ILE A 61 -12.71 -14.86 15.86
CA ILE A 61 -11.93 -13.61 15.98
C ILE A 61 -12.38 -12.62 14.91
N PRO A 62 -13.43 -11.84 15.18
CA PRO A 62 -13.92 -10.84 14.24
C PRO A 62 -12.83 -9.84 13.85
N ILE A 63 -12.93 -9.30 12.63
CA ILE A 63 -11.99 -8.28 12.11
C ILE A 63 -11.87 -7.09 13.06
N GLN A 64 -12.95 -6.76 13.76
CA GLN A 64 -13.06 -5.62 14.67
C GLN A 64 -13.66 -6.08 16.00
N ALA A 65 -13.29 -5.44 17.12
CA ALA A 65 -13.94 -5.72 18.40
C ALA A 65 -15.47 -5.50 18.26
N SER A 66 -16.27 -6.31 18.96
CA SER A 66 -17.71 -6.06 19.10
C SER A 66 -17.92 -4.61 19.51
N GLY A 67 -18.74 -3.88 18.73
CA GLY A 67 -18.96 -2.43 18.90
C GLY A 67 -18.44 -1.52 17.77
N ARG A 68 -17.75 -2.04 16.74
CA ARG A 68 -17.28 -1.19 15.59
C ARG A 68 -18.05 -1.34 14.29
N ARG A 69 -19.03 -2.22 14.21
CA ARG A 69 -20.05 -2.18 13.15
C ARG A 69 -21.42 -2.17 13.80
N VAL A 70 -21.89 -0.98 14.12
CA VAL A 70 -23.33 -0.73 14.04
C VAL A 70 -23.64 -0.74 12.54
N THR A 71 -24.39 -1.74 12.11
CA THR A 71 -25.14 -1.73 10.86
C THR A 71 -26.06 -0.51 10.89
N GLY A 72 -25.63 0.60 10.27
CA GLY A 72 -26.32 1.87 10.35
C GLY A 72 -25.44 3.09 10.06
N ARG A 73 -25.11 3.29 8.78
CA ARG A 73 -24.64 4.54 8.15
C ARG A 73 -23.18 4.96 8.41
N ASP A 74 -22.37 4.94 7.35
CA ASP A 74 -21.02 5.53 7.26
C ASP A 74 -21.06 7.01 7.71
N PRO A 75 -20.50 7.37 8.89
CA PRO A 75 -20.63 8.72 9.44
C PRO A 75 -19.98 9.77 8.54
N ILE A 76 -19.01 9.37 7.70
CA ILE A 76 -18.35 10.26 6.76
C ILE A 76 -19.28 10.60 5.61
N LYS A 77 -19.91 9.59 4.99
CA LYS A 77 -20.85 9.80 3.88
C LYS A 77 -22.08 10.60 4.28
N LYS A 78 -22.65 10.30 5.45
CA LYS A 78 -23.76 11.07 6.02
C LYS A 78 -23.40 12.53 6.21
N LEU A 79 -22.22 12.78 6.79
CA LEU A 79 -21.78 14.13 7.06
C LEU A 79 -21.48 14.88 5.76
N ALA A 80 -20.87 14.21 4.78
CA ALA A 80 -20.67 14.77 3.44
C ALA A 80 -21.99 15.19 2.82
N GLN A 81 -23.00 14.32 2.88
CA GLN A 81 -24.32 14.60 2.34
C GLN A 81 -25.02 15.75 3.08
N TYR A 82 -24.97 15.76 4.42
CA TYR A 82 -25.51 16.86 5.22
C TYR A 82 -24.86 18.21 4.89
N ILE A 83 -23.53 18.25 4.80
CA ILE A 83 -22.78 19.47 4.44
C ILE A 83 -23.18 19.93 3.04
N LYS A 84 -23.29 19.01 2.08
CA LYS A 84 -23.69 19.35 0.71
C LYS A 84 -25.13 19.88 0.63
N GLU A 85 -26.07 19.27 1.34
CA GLU A 85 -27.48 19.69 1.38
C GLU A 85 -27.66 21.07 2.02
N ASN A 86 -26.73 21.49 2.90
CA ASN A 86 -26.78 22.76 3.62
C ASN A 86 -25.64 23.70 3.22
N GLU A 87 -25.02 23.49 2.05
CA GLU A 87 -23.79 24.16 1.63
C GLU A 87 -23.93 25.69 1.57
N ASN A 88 -25.10 26.19 1.19
CA ASN A 88 -25.38 27.63 1.12
C ASN A 88 -25.77 28.26 2.48
N ASN A 89 -26.00 27.43 3.50
CA ASN A 89 -26.50 27.86 4.81
C ASN A 89 -25.46 27.69 5.92
N LEU A 90 -24.40 26.91 5.68
CA LEU A 90 -23.35 26.66 6.66
C LEU A 90 -22.18 27.59 6.39
N GLU A 91 -21.75 28.29 7.43
CA GLU A 91 -20.52 29.08 7.36
C GLU A 91 -19.27 28.17 7.39
N PRO A 92 -18.14 28.60 6.81
CA PRO A 92 -16.88 27.85 6.84
C PRO A 92 -16.46 27.35 8.23
N GLU A 93 -16.67 28.15 9.28
CA GLU A 93 -16.37 27.82 10.67
C GLU A 93 -17.25 26.66 11.20
N GLU A 94 -18.52 26.61 10.79
CA GLU A 94 -19.44 25.53 11.17
C GLU A 94 -19.03 24.21 10.50
N ILE A 95 -18.70 24.28 9.20
CA ILE A 95 -18.17 23.15 8.43
C ILE A 95 -16.87 22.63 9.07
N ASN A 96 -15.97 23.54 9.47
CA ASN A 96 -14.73 23.20 10.14
C ASN A 96 -14.99 22.49 11.48
N THR A 97 -15.94 22.99 12.27
CA THR A 97 -16.33 22.40 13.56
C THR A 97 -16.88 20.99 13.40
N LEU A 98 -17.75 20.76 12.40
CA LEU A 98 -18.27 19.43 12.06
C LEU A 98 -17.15 18.46 11.67
N ALA A 99 -16.21 18.92 10.84
CA ALA A 99 -15.05 18.14 10.42
C ALA A 99 -14.13 17.78 11.60
N TYR A 100 -13.87 18.75 12.48
CA TYR A 100 -13.06 18.55 13.68
C TYR A 100 -13.69 17.50 14.61
N ASN A 101 -15.00 17.58 14.83
CA ASN A 101 -15.74 16.61 15.64
C ASN A 101 -15.68 15.21 15.02
N LEU A 102 -15.88 15.07 13.71
CA LEU A 102 -15.70 13.79 13.01
C LEU A 102 -14.29 13.22 13.20
N ALA A 103 -13.27 14.07 13.05
CA ALA A 103 -11.88 13.68 13.23
C ALA A 103 -11.64 13.18 14.66
N LYS A 104 -12.06 13.94 15.68
CA LYS A 104 -11.87 13.64 17.11
C LYS A 104 -12.43 12.27 17.54
N THR A 105 -13.43 11.73 16.85
CA THR A 105 -13.92 10.37 17.13
C THR A 105 -12.91 9.26 16.72
N ALA A 106 -11.74 9.59 16.17
CA ALA A 106 -10.71 8.64 15.78
C ALA A 106 -9.62 8.54 16.86
N PRO A 107 -9.12 7.32 17.16
CA PRO A 107 -8.24 7.11 18.31
C PRO A 107 -6.80 7.60 18.13
N THR A 108 -6.38 7.90 16.90
CA THR A 108 -4.99 8.28 16.59
C THR A 108 -4.98 9.47 15.64
N ILE A 109 -4.00 10.36 15.76
CA ILE A 109 -3.88 11.56 14.91
C ILE A 109 -3.83 11.22 13.41
N ILE A 110 -3.23 10.09 13.04
CA ILE A 110 -3.20 9.59 11.65
C ILE A 110 -4.61 9.24 11.18
N ALA A 111 -5.38 8.52 12.00
CA ALA A 111 -6.76 8.20 11.70
C ALA A 111 -7.67 9.44 11.66
N GLN A 112 -7.40 10.46 12.49
CA GLN A 112 -8.09 11.74 12.45
C GLN A 112 -7.90 12.40 11.07
N SER A 113 -6.64 12.56 10.64
CA SER A 113 -6.30 13.10 9.32
C SER A 113 -6.91 12.27 8.18
N SER A 114 -6.88 10.93 8.29
CA SER A 114 -7.48 10.04 7.30
C SER A 114 -8.98 10.27 7.13
N ARG A 115 -9.73 10.55 8.20
CA ARG A 115 -11.17 10.82 8.12
C ARG A 115 -11.48 12.13 7.43
N LEU A 116 -10.70 13.18 7.70
CA LEU A 116 -10.82 14.46 7.00
C LEU A 116 -10.58 14.29 5.50
N LYS A 117 -9.55 13.52 5.12
CA LYS A 117 -9.27 13.22 3.71
C LYS A 117 -10.42 12.46 3.04
N LEU A 118 -10.98 11.46 3.73
CA LEU A 118 -12.13 10.71 3.22
C LEU A 118 -13.38 11.59 3.09
N LEU A 119 -13.64 12.47 4.05
CA LEU A 119 -14.76 13.43 3.98
C LEU A 119 -14.64 14.34 2.76
N ARG A 120 -13.46 14.90 2.51
CA ARG A 120 -13.19 15.69 1.29
C ARG A 120 -13.40 14.89 0.00
N LYS A 121 -13.01 13.61 -0.01
CA LYS A 121 -13.22 12.72 -1.16
C LYS A 121 -14.71 12.46 -1.41
N GLU A 122 -15.51 12.23 -0.37
CA GLU A 122 -16.96 12.08 -0.52
C GLU A 122 -17.63 13.39 -0.96
N LEU A 123 -17.23 14.55 -0.43
CA LEU A 123 -17.74 15.86 -0.86
C LEU A 123 -17.44 16.16 -2.35
N ARG A 124 -16.25 15.81 -2.83
CA ARG A 124 -15.93 15.93 -4.27
C ARG A 124 -16.80 15.05 -5.16
N LYS A 125 -17.20 13.87 -4.69
CA LYS A 125 -18.13 13.00 -5.44
C LYS A 125 -19.53 13.58 -5.52
N LEU A 126 -19.88 14.46 -4.58
CA LEU A 126 -21.14 15.18 -4.51
C LEU A 126 -21.05 16.58 -5.16
N ASP A 127 -19.96 16.88 -5.86
CA ASP A 127 -19.71 18.17 -6.51
C ASP A 127 -19.88 19.36 -5.54
N ALA A 128 -19.37 19.22 -4.31
CA ALA A 128 -19.27 20.33 -3.36
C ALA A 128 -18.31 21.41 -3.86
N ASP A 129 -18.58 22.66 -3.47
CA ASP A 129 -17.77 23.82 -3.78
C ASP A 129 -16.36 23.70 -3.15
N TYR A 130 -15.42 24.40 -3.78
CA TYR A 130 -14.04 24.48 -3.32
C TYR A 130 -13.92 24.99 -1.88
N ILE A 131 -14.63 26.07 -1.52
CA ILE A 131 -14.58 26.68 -0.18
C ILE A 131 -15.05 25.65 0.85
N THR A 132 -16.16 24.97 0.59
CA THR A 132 -16.68 23.88 1.42
C THR A 132 -15.66 22.75 1.63
N ILE A 133 -15.01 22.31 0.55
CA ILE A 133 -13.96 21.27 0.62
C ILE A 133 -12.72 21.75 1.39
N GLU A 134 -12.39 23.04 1.28
CA GLU A 134 -11.23 23.62 1.94
C GLU A 134 -11.46 23.88 3.43
N SER A 135 -12.69 24.19 3.85
CA SER A 135 -13.08 24.31 5.27
C SER A 135 -12.87 23.02 6.07
N ILE A 136 -12.81 21.85 5.41
CA ILE A 136 -12.48 20.56 6.02
C ILE A 136 -10.98 20.41 6.32
N TYR A 137 -10.12 21.24 5.70
CA TYR A 137 -8.69 21.19 5.92
C TYR A 137 -8.33 21.78 7.30
N ILE A 138 -7.81 20.93 8.19
CA ILE A 138 -7.38 21.32 9.53
C ILE A 138 -5.85 21.22 9.59
N PRO A 139 -5.12 22.35 9.55
CA PRO A 139 -3.67 22.36 9.47
C PRO A 139 -2.99 21.63 10.63
N ASP A 140 -3.47 21.84 11.86
CA ASP A 140 -2.89 21.26 13.07
C ASP A 140 -2.92 19.72 13.05
N ILE A 141 -4.07 19.12 12.74
CA ILE A 141 -4.23 17.67 12.61
C ILE A 141 -3.33 17.14 11.50
N THR A 142 -3.27 17.84 10.36
CA THR A 142 -2.45 17.45 9.21
C THR A 142 -0.96 17.46 9.55
N GLN A 143 -0.48 18.53 10.18
CA GLN A 143 0.93 18.68 10.55
C GLN A 143 1.35 17.62 11.57
N ARG A 144 0.56 17.41 12.62
CA ARG A 144 0.84 16.38 13.64
C ARG A 144 0.80 14.97 13.04
N SER A 145 -0.18 14.68 12.17
CA SER A 145 -0.25 13.40 11.45
C SER A 145 0.99 13.17 10.58
N ASN A 146 1.48 14.19 9.86
CA ASN A 146 2.67 14.06 9.03
C ASN A 146 3.93 13.78 9.87
N LYS A 147 4.10 14.45 11.02
CA LYS A 147 5.19 14.18 11.97
C LYS A 147 5.13 12.73 12.48
N GLU A 148 3.97 12.29 12.91
CA GLU A 148 3.74 10.93 13.40
C GLU A 148 4.01 9.87 12.31
N GLN A 149 3.62 10.14 11.07
CA GLN A 149 3.89 9.24 9.94
C GLN A 149 5.38 9.17 9.60
N ALA A 150 6.12 10.28 9.72
CA ALA A 150 7.57 10.33 9.51
C ALA A 150 8.31 9.51 10.57
N ILE A 151 7.99 9.70 11.85
CA ILE A 151 8.55 8.90 12.96
C ILE A 151 8.24 7.41 12.76
N ASN A 152 6.99 7.07 12.45
CA ASN A 152 6.61 5.70 12.15
C ASN A 152 7.33 5.12 10.93
N GLN A 153 7.77 5.96 9.99
CA GLN A 153 8.56 5.53 8.84
C GLN A 153 9.99 5.21 9.24
N GLU A 154 10.64 6.05 10.04
CA GLU A 154 11.98 5.81 10.59
C GLU A 154 12.02 4.50 11.40
N LEU A 155 11.05 4.32 12.31
CA LEU A 155 10.92 3.08 13.10
C LEU A 155 10.74 1.82 12.23
N ARG A 156 10.06 1.94 11.08
CA ARG A 156 9.91 0.83 10.12
C ARG A 156 11.18 0.57 9.33
N GLU A 157 12.03 1.56 9.13
CA GLU A 157 13.32 1.40 8.49
C GLU A 157 14.29 0.67 9.42
N ASP A 158 14.32 1.04 10.70
CA ASP A 158 15.13 0.40 11.74
C ASP A 158 14.71 -1.05 12.02
N LYS A 159 13.39 -1.31 12.08
CA LYS A 159 12.87 -2.66 12.30
C LYS A 159 13.22 -3.63 11.16
N GLY A 160 13.52 -3.10 9.97
CA GLY A 160 13.67 -3.93 8.78
C GLY A 160 12.37 -4.64 8.41
N TYR A 161 12.49 -5.66 7.55
CA TYR A 161 11.40 -6.58 7.25
C TYR A 161 11.96 -7.91 6.80
N ASP A 162 11.26 -8.98 7.15
CA ASP A 162 11.61 -10.31 6.68
C ASP A 162 11.01 -10.51 5.29
N CYS A 163 11.86 -10.62 4.28
CA CYS A 163 11.42 -10.95 2.93
C CYS A 163 10.90 -12.39 2.93
N PRO A 164 9.65 -12.65 2.48
CA PRO A 164 9.16 -14.02 2.35
C PRO A 164 9.97 -14.80 1.33
N GLU A 165 10.22 -16.10 1.58
CA GLU A 165 10.99 -16.98 0.68
C GLU A 165 10.45 -16.96 -0.77
N PHE A 166 9.13 -16.87 -0.91
CA PHE A 166 8.46 -16.73 -2.20
C PHE A 166 8.99 -15.55 -3.05
N PHE A 167 9.48 -14.49 -2.40
CA PHE A 167 10.01 -13.28 -3.02
C PHE A 167 11.54 -13.15 -2.92
N TYR A 168 12.26 -14.21 -2.56
CA TYR A 168 13.72 -14.23 -2.68
C TYR A 168 14.18 -13.97 -4.12
N LEU A 169 15.37 -13.40 -4.23
CA LEU A 169 15.92 -12.91 -5.49
C LEU A 169 15.93 -14.01 -6.56
N GLU A 170 16.46 -15.17 -6.21
CA GLU A 170 16.63 -16.32 -7.09
C GLU A 170 15.28 -16.86 -7.54
N ASN A 171 14.31 -16.90 -6.63
CA ASN A 171 12.95 -17.35 -6.90
C ASN A 171 12.22 -16.41 -7.86
N VAL A 172 12.31 -15.10 -7.65
CA VAL A 172 11.73 -14.09 -8.56
C VAL A 172 12.41 -14.15 -9.93
N GLN A 173 13.74 -14.24 -9.97
CA GLN A 173 14.49 -14.33 -11.24
C GLN A 173 14.13 -15.59 -12.03
N LYS A 174 13.99 -16.74 -11.37
CA LYS A 174 13.57 -17.98 -12.02
C LYS A 174 12.20 -17.81 -12.67
N ARG A 175 11.22 -17.29 -11.93
CA ARG A 175 9.87 -17.06 -12.47
C ARG A 175 9.82 -16.06 -13.61
N LEU A 176 10.64 -15.01 -13.56
CA LEU A 176 10.74 -14.02 -14.65
C LEU A 176 11.30 -14.64 -15.93
N LYS A 177 12.27 -15.55 -15.83
CA LYS A 177 12.82 -16.29 -16.98
C LYS A 177 11.82 -17.26 -17.59
N ASP A 178 10.97 -17.85 -16.74
CA ASP A 178 9.96 -18.83 -17.16
C ASP A 178 8.65 -18.16 -17.65
N CYS A 179 8.58 -16.83 -17.69
CA CYS A 179 7.40 -16.11 -18.17
C CYS A 179 7.14 -16.37 -19.66
N ASN A 180 5.99 -16.96 -19.99
CA ASN A 180 5.51 -17.05 -21.36
C ASN A 180 4.59 -15.86 -21.67
N THR A 181 5.09 -14.87 -22.40
CA THR A 181 4.36 -13.65 -22.78
C THR A 181 3.27 -13.86 -23.84
N ALA A 182 3.18 -15.08 -24.41
CA ALA A 182 2.06 -15.45 -25.30
C ALA A 182 0.74 -15.69 -24.54
N ASN A 183 0.82 -15.99 -23.23
CA ASN A 183 -0.35 -16.25 -22.39
C ASN A 183 -0.77 -14.98 -21.62
N SER A 184 -2.01 -14.96 -21.11
CA SER A 184 -2.44 -13.95 -20.14
C SER A 184 -1.58 -14.03 -18.86
N PRO A 185 -1.11 -12.89 -18.32
CA PRO A 185 -0.35 -12.88 -17.09
C PRO A 185 -1.21 -13.23 -15.88
N THR A 186 -0.61 -13.96 -14.94
CA THR A 186 -1.22 -14.23 -13.63
C THR A 186 -0.95 -13.09 -12.63
N MET A 187 -1.66 -13.09 -11.49
CA MET A 187 -1.36 -12.19 -10.37
C MET A 187 0.10 -12.33 -9.90
N GLN A 188 0.67 -13.54 -9.94
CA GLN A 188 2.07 -13.77 -9.62
C GLN A 188 3.01 -13.06 -10.60
N ASN A 189 2.73 -13.14 -11.91
CA ASN A 189 3.52 -12.43 -12.91
C ASN A 189 3.47 -10.91 -12.70
N LEU A 190 2.31 -10.36 -12.35
CA LEU A 190 2.18 -8.95 -11.97
C LEU A 190 3.08 -8.60 -10.80
N MET A 191 3.11 -9.41 -9.73
CA MET A 191 3.96 -9.17 -8.56
C MET A 191 5.45 -9.24 -8.90
N ASP A 192 5.85 -10.25 -9.67
CA ASP A 192 7.25 -10.43 -10.06
C ASP A 192 7.75 -9.26 -10.91
N ILE A 193 6.93 -8.78 -11.85
CA ILE A 193 7.26 -7.61 -12.68
C ILE A 193 7.23 -6.33 -11.84
N MET A 194 6.32 -6.21 -10.87
CA MET A 194 6.32 -5.10 -9.91
C MET A 194 7.61 -5.03 -9.08
N ILE A 195 8.09 -6.18 -8.62
CA ILE A 195 9.36 -6.33 -7.89
C ILE A 195 10.52 -6.01 -8.83
N MET A 196 10.57 -6.63 -10.02
CA MET A 196 11.60 -6.41 -11.03
C MET A 196 11.81 -4.92 -11.33
N LEU A 197 10.71 -4.20 -11.54
CA LEU A 197 10.71 -2.78 -11.90
C LEU A 197 10.70 -1.85 -10.70
N CYS A 198 10.68 -2.36 -9.46
CA CYS A 198 10.57 -1.54 -8.25
C CYS A 198 9.37 -0.56 -8.30
N MET A 199 8.25 -0.98 -8.86
CA MET A 199 7.12 -0.09 -9.16
C MET A 199 6.00 -0.18 -8.12
N ARG A 200 5.22 0.89 -7.97
CA ARG A 200 3.97 0.87 -7.20
C ARG A 200 2.84 0.31 -8.07
N PRO A 201 1.75 -0.20 -7.48
CA PRO A 201 0.53 -0.52 -8.23
C PRO A 201 0.06 0.65 -9.11
N ALA A 202 0.13 1.88 -8.61
CA ALA A 202 -0.26 3.08 -9.35
C ALA A 202 0.66 3.41 -10.55
N ASP A 203 1.88 2.87 -10.57
CA ASP A 203 2.81 3.09 -11.67
C ASP A 203 2.51 2.16 -12.86
N VAL A 204 1.85 1.01 -12.65
CA VAL A 204 1.75 -0.08 -13.65
C VAL A 204 1.20 0.39 -14.98
N ALA A 205 0.07 1.10 -14.98
CA ALA A 205 -0.60 1.54 -16.21
C ALA A 205 0.16 2.64 -16.96
N THR A 206 0.97 3.43 -16.26
CA THR A 206 1.50 4.70 -16.79
C THR A 206 3.02 4.70 -16.96
N LEU A 207 3.74 3.78 -16.30
CA LEU A 207 5.19 3.68 -16.38
C LEU A 207 5.62 3.39 -17.84
N ARG A 208 6.64 4.12 -18.30
CA ARG A 208 7.26 3.87 -19.61
C ARG A 208 8.75 3.71 -19.41
N ILE A 209 9.36 2.79 -20.18
CA ILE A 209 10.81 2.57 -20.22
C ILE A 209 11.25 2.93 -21.63
N ASN A 210 12.04 3.99 -21.75
CA ASN A 210 12.45 4.54 -23.03
C ASN A 210 13.97 4.63 -23.09
N HIS A 211 14.51 4.35 -24.28
CA HIS A 211 15.88 4.71 -24.61
C HIS A 211 15.91 6.20 -24.95
N TYR A 212 16.91 6.90 -24.43
CA TYR A 212 17.20 8.27 -24.82
C TYR A 212 18.60 8.30 -25.43
N SER A 213 18.74 9.05 -26.52
CA SER A 213 20.07 9.32 -27.07
C SER A 213 20.83 10.26 -26.14
N PRO A 214 22.17 10.19 -26.09
CA PRO A 214 23.01 11.19 -25.45
C PRO A 214 22.61 12.60 -25.91
N SER A 215 21.85 13.30 -25.07
CA SER A 215 21.48 14.69 -25.27
C SER A 215 22.45 15.56 -24.50
N ASN A 216 22.79 16.73 -25.05
CA ASN A 216 23.57 17.75 -24.36
C ASN A 216 22.69 18.59 -23.41
N GLU A 217 21.39 18.27 -23.28
CA GLU A 217 20.50 18.95 -22.36
C GLU A 217 20.90 18.70 -20.90
N GLU A 218 20.86 19.75 -20.09
CA GLU A 218 21.33 19.75 -18.70
C GLU A 218 20.61 18.73 -17.80
N TRP A 219 19.39 18.30 -18.17
CA TRP A 219 18.64 17.27 -17.44
C TRP A 219 19.04 15.84 -17.80
N TYR A 220 19.89 15.65 -18.81
CA TYR A 220 20.29 14.37 -19.36
C TYR A 220 21.67 13.93 -18.85
N ASP A 221 21.74 12.85 -18.06
CA ASP A 221 23.02 12.26 -17.63
C ASP A 221 23.48 11.22 -18.68
N PRO A 222 24.52 11.50 -19.49
CA PRO A 222 24.97 10.62 -20.57
C PRO A 222 25.47 9.26 -20.08
N LYS A 223 25.70 9.10 -18.76
CA LYS A 223 26.02 7.81 -18.16
C LYS A 223 24.88 6.80 -18.22
N TYR A 224 23.63 7.26 -18.33
CA TYR A 224 22.47 6.38 -18.49
C TYR A 224 21.87 6.58 -19.88
N SER A 225 21.62 5.49 -20.59
CA SER A 225 20.96 5.49 -21.91
C SER A 225 19.48 5.09 -21.86
N TRP A 226 19.02 4.59 -20.71
CA TRP A 226 17.65 4.15 -20.48
C TRP A 226 17.03 4.86 -19.29
N TYR A 227 15.80 5.32 -19.46
CA TYR A 227 15.07 6.11 -18.48
C TYR A 227 13.63 5.62 -18.34
N CYS A 228 13.01 6.01 -17.22
CA CYS A 228 11.60 5.78 -16.96
C CYS A 228 10.83 7.08 -16.74
N THR A 229 9.61 7.14 -17.27
CA THR A 229 8.64 8.24 -17.13
C THR A 229 7.28 7.69 -16.68
N GLY A 230 6.31 8.57 -16.40
CA GLY A 230 4.94 8.16 -16.07
C GLY A 230 4.74 7.43 -14.73
N TYR A 231 5.70 7.48 -13.81
CA TYR A 231 5.52 6.98 -12.42
C TYR A 231 4.67 7.95 -11.59
N ALA A 232 3.85 7.44 -10.67
CA ALA A 232 2.73 8.16 -10.04
C ALA A 232 3.11 9.39 -9.19
N LYS A 233 4.36 9.50 -8.73
CA LYS A 233 4.85 10.67 -7.97
C LYS A 233 5.57 11.71 -8.84
N ASN A 234 5.47 11.60 -10.16
CA ASN A 234 6.12 12.49 -11.09
C ASN A 234 5.17 13.61 -11.54
N LYS A 235 5.21 14.76 -10.84
CA LYS A 235 4.33 15.89 -11.18
C LYS A 235 4.60 16.50 -12.56
N ASN A 236 5.86 16.47 -13.01
CA ASN A 236 6.31 17.13 -14.24
C ASN A 236 6.66 16.14 -15.36
N ASN A 237 6.34 14.86 -15.17
CA ASN A 237 6.76 13.77 -16.06
C ASN A 237 8.30 13.72 -16.34
N GLU A 238 9.11 14.21 -15.40
CA GLU A 238 10.58 14.20 -15.45
C GLU A 238 11.14 12.77 -15.62
N PRO A 239 11.94 12.50 -16.67
CA PRO A 239 12.63 11.23 -16.83
C PRO A 239 13.57 10.92 -15.66
N ARG A 240 13.65 9.65 -15.28
CA ARG A 240 14.61 9.16 -14.26
C ARG A 240 15.40 7.98 -14.79
N PRO A 241 16.70 7.86 -14.49
CA PRO A 241 17.49 6.73 -14.96
C PRO A 241 16.83 5.40 -14.59
N PHE A 242 16.84 4.47 -15.53
CA PHE A 242 16.24 3.17 -15.35
C PHE A 242 17.21 2.22 -14.63
N VAL A 243 16.80 1.72 -13.47
CA VAL A 243 17.49 0.66 -12.73
C VAL A 243 16.44 -0.34 -12.29
N SER A 244 16.64 -1.61 -12.62
CA SER A 244 15.71 -2.70 -12.37
C SER A 244 16.46 -3.99 -12.10
N MET A 245 15.77 -5.04 -11.65
CA MET A 245 16.39 -6.36 -11.52
C MET A 245 16.79 -6.96 -12.86
N GLU A 246 15.98 -6.75 -13.90
CA GLU A 246 16.33 -7.15 -15.25
C GLU A 246 17.37 -6.19 -15.81
N LYS A 247 18.50 -6.73 -16.24
CA LYS A 247 19.63 -5.96 -16.78
C LYS A 247 19.41 -5.58 -18.23
N ASP A 248 18.63 -6.37 -18.97
CA ASP A 248 18.23 -6.03 -20.32
C ASP A 248 17.00 -5.09 -20.30
N PRO A 249 17.18 -3.79 -20.60
CA PRO A 249 16.08 -2.84 -20.59
C PRO A 249 15.04 -3.11 -21.68
N LEU A 250 15.38 -3.82 -22.76
CA LEU A 250 14.41 -4.23 -23.79
C LEU A 250 13.47 -5.29 -23.22
N LEU A 251 14.03 -6.37 -22.66
CA LEU A 251 13.23 -7.41 -22.01
C LEU A 251 12.37 -6.85 -20.87
N ALA A 252 12.93 -5.96 -20.05
CA ALA A 252 12.18 -5.30 -18.98
C ALA A 252 10.99 -4.48 -19.51
N ARG A 253 11.19 -3.80 -20.66
CA ARG A 253 10.14 -3.06 -21.35
C ARG A 253 9.08 -3.97 -21.95
N GLU A 254 9.47 -5.09 -22.55
CA GLU A 254 8.53 -6.07 -23.11
C GLU A 254 7.62 -6.68 -22.03
N LEU A 255 8.20 -7.09 -20.90
CA LEU A 255 7.44 -7.60 -19.75
C LEU A 255 6.49 -6.54 -19.16
N LEU A 256 6.92 -5.28 -19.10
CA LEU A 256 6.05 -4.17 -18.69
C LEU A 256 4.86 -4.00 -19.64
N ILE A 257 5.10 -3.99 -20.95
CA ILE A 257 4.04 -3.85 -21.96
C ILE A 257 3.07 -5.03 -21.91
N TRP A 258 3.59 -6.25 -21.70
CA TRP A 258 2.77 -7.45 -21.54
C TRP A 258 1.77 -7.32 -20.38
N ILE A 259 2.23 -6.89 -19.20
CA ILE A 259 1.33 -6.62 -18.06
C ILE A 259 0.37 -5.47 -18.36
N GLN A 260 0.83 -4.40 -19.01
CA GLN A 260 -0.01 -3.24 -19.33
C GLN A 260 -1.17 -3.59 -20.26
N LYS A 261 -0.94 -4.42 -21.28
CA LYS A 261 -1.97 -4.90 -22.20
C LYS A 261 -3.04 -5.75 -21.50
N ALA A 262 -2.66 -6.45 -20.43
CA ALA A 262 -3.57 -7.29 -19.66
C ALA A 262 -4.42 -6.51 -18.62
N ILE A 263 -4.17 -5.21 -18.40
CA ILE A 263 -4.84 -4.45 -17.33
C ILE A 263 -6.36 -4.49 -17.46
N THR A 264 -6.91 -4.27 -18.65
CA THR A 264 -8.36 -4.18 -18.83
C THR A 264 -9.08 -5.49 -18.53
N ASN A 265 -8.43 -6.63 -18.82
CA ASN A 265 -9.05 -7.94 -18.77
C ASN A 265 -8.70 -8.70 -17.48
N GLU A 266 -7.42 -8.69 -17.09
CA GLU A 266 -6.91 -9.47 -15.95
C GLU A 266 -6.76 -8.63 -14.68
N PHE A 267 -6.47 -7.33 -14.81
CA PHE A 267 -6.19 -6.46 -13.67
C PHE A 267 -7.01 -5.15 -13.65
N PRO A 268 -8.34 -5.19 -13.84
CA PRO A 268 -9.15 -3.97 -13.96
C PRO A 268 -9.07 -3.07 -12.71
N PHE A 269 -8.72 -3.64 -11.55
CA PHE A 269 -8.47 -2.93 -10.30
C PHE A 269 -7.26 -1.97 -10.35
N LEU A 270 -6.38 -2.08 -11.34
CA LEU A 270 -5.27 -1.16 -11.59
C LEU A 270 -5.68 0.07 -12.41
N MET A 271 -6.91 0.12 -12.92
CA MET A 271 -7.43 1.35 -13.54
C MET A 271 -7.59 2.43 -12.46
N ARG A 272 -7.13 3.65 -12.78
CA ARG A 272 -7.19 4.78 -11.86
C ARG A 272 -8.62 5.29 -11.74
N ASP A 273 -9.03 5.61 -10.52
CA ASP A 273 -10.29 6.32 -10.28
C ASP A 273 -10.17 7.81 -10.64
N LYS A 274 -11.27 8.56 -10.43
CA LYS A 274 -11.35 10.00 -10.71
C LYS A 274 -10.30 10.82 -9.95
N ASP A 275 -9.82 10.32 -8.82
CA ASP A 275 -8.79 10.96 -7.98
C ASP A 275 -7.37 10.52 -8.37
N GLY A 276 -7.23 9.62 -9.36
CA GLY A 276 -5.95 9.07 -9.80
C GLY A 276 -5.43 7.91 -8.94
N ASP A 277 -6.25 7.38 -8.01
CA ASP A 277 -5.91 6.27 -7.12
C ASP A 277 -6.22 4.91 -7.78
N VAL A 278 -5.47 3.87 -7.42
CA VAL A 278 -5.72 2.48 -7.87
C VAL A 278 -6.18 1.59 -6.71
N ASN A 279 -7.01 0.58 -7.00
CA ASN A 279 -7.49 -0.34 -5.99
C ASN A 279 -6.46 -1.44 -5.70
N VAL A 280 -5.70 -1.27 -4.62
CA VAL A 280 -4.67 -2.23 -4.19
C VAL A 280 -5.20 -3.44 -3.43
N TYR A 281 -6.51 -3.51 -3.15
CA TYR A 281 -7.09 -4.59 -2.34
C TYR A 281 -6.83 -5.99 -2.91
N PRO A 282 -7.03 -6.25 -4.22
CA PRO A 282 -6.78 -7.59 -4.78
C PRO A 282 -5.33 -8.03 -4.61
N ILE A 283 -4.38 -7.11 -4.79
CA ILE A 283 -2.95 -7.38 -4.56
C ILE A 283 -2.69 -7.72 -3.10
N ASN A 284 -3.17 -6.89 -2.17
CA ASN A 284 -2.94 -7.14 -0.74
C ASN A 284 -3.60 -8.45 -0.26
N ASN A 285 -4.76 -8.81 -0.81
CA ASN A 285 -5.41 -10.09 -0.53
C ASN A 285 -4.53 -11.27 -0.97
N PHE A 286 -3.94 -11.21 -2.17
CA PHE A 286 -2.97 -12.20 -2.63
C PHE A 286 -1.73 -12.27 -1.70
N LEU A 287 -1.25 -11.12 -1.24
CA LEU A 287 -0.04 -11.04 -0.42
C LEU A 287 -0.22 -11.43 1.04
N THR A 288 -1.47 -11.55 1.51
CA THR A 288 -1.79 -11.79 2.92
C THR A 288 -1.17 -13.10 3.42
N VAL A 289 -1.13 -14.15 2.59
CA VAL A 289 -0.51 -15.44 2.94
C VAL A 289 1.01 -15.34 3.19
N TYR A 290 1.66 -14.32 2.62
CA TYR A 290 3.08 -14.05 2.79
C TYR A 290 3.36 -13.04 3.91
N GLY A 291 2.32 -12.53 4.59
CA GLY A 291 2.46 -11.58 5.69
C GLY A 291 2.97 -10.19 5.29
N ILE A 292 2.92 -9.84 4.00
CA ILE A 292 3.35 -8.53 3.48
C ILE A 292 2.21 -7.82 2.74
N SER A 293 2.39 -6.52 2.50
CA SER A 293 1.50 -5.70 1.68
C SER A 293 2.18 -5.24 0.39
N SER A 294 1.40 -4.74 -0.56
CA SER A 294 1.90 -4.20 -1.85
C SER A 294 2.96 -3.12 -1.70
N SER A 295 3.02 -2.40 -0.58
CA SER A 295 4.07 -1.41 -0.32
C SER A 295 5.46 -2.04 -0.16
N TYR A 296 5.54 -3.30 0.27
CA TYR A 296 6.81 -4.01 0.47
C TYR A 296 7.41 -4.55 -0.83
N LEU A 297 6.60 -4.84 -1.86
CA LEU A 297 7.10 -5.32 -3.16
C LEU A 297 8.15 -4.39 -3.76
N ARG A 298 7.89 -3.08 -3.69
CA ARG A 298 8.82 -2.06 -4.16
C ARG A 298 10.12 -2.03 -3.35
N LYS A 299 10.05 -2.30 -2.04
CA LYS A 299 11.22 -2.37 -1.16
C LYS A 299 12.07 -3.60 -1.49
N ILE A 300 11.42 -4.76 -1.63
CA ILE A 300 12.02 -6.02 -2.10
C ILE A 300 12.74 -5.81 -3.42
N GLY A 301 12.05 -5.26 -4.42
CA GLY A 301 12.64 -4.95 -5.72
C GLY A 301 13.88 -4.07 -5.61
N SER A 302 13.84 -3.03 -4.76
CA SER A 302 14.99 -2.14 -4.58
C SER A 302 16.17 -2.82 -3.93
N ASP A 303 15.93 -3.72 -2.97
CA ASP A 303 16.98 -4.46 -2.29
C ASP A 303 17.61 -5.48 -3.27
N HIS A 304 16.79 -6.17 -4.07
CA HIS A 304 17.24 -7.06 -5.15
C HIS A 304 18.06 -6.33 -6.22
N ALA A 305 17.61 -5.16 -6.67
CA ALA A 305 18.35 -4.35 -7.62
C ALA A 305 19.72 -3.92 -7.06
N ILE A 306 19.82 -3.62 -5.76
CA ILE A 306 21.11 -3.33 -5.12
C ILE A 306 22.01 -4.57 -5.13
N VAL A 307 21.49 -5.77 -4.89
CA VAL A 307 22.30 -7.01 -4.95
C VAL A 307 22.82 -7.26 -6.37
N ILE A 308 21.99 -7.01 -7.39
CA ILE A 308 22.34 -7.25 -8.80
C ILE A 308 23.35 -6.23 -9.36
N HIS A 309 23.22 -4.96 -8.98
CA HIS A 309 23.99 -3.83 -9.53
C HIS A 309 25.06 -3.28 -8.58
N GLY A 310 24.98 -3.62 -7.30
CA GLY A 310 25.88 -3.12 -6.27
C GLY A 310 27.19 -3.89 -6.21
N ASN A 311 28.30 -3.15 -6.09
CA ASN A 311 29.58 -3.72 -5.70
C ASN A 311 29.67 -3.80 -4.17
N LYS A 312 30.69 -4.47 -3.61
CA LYS A 312 30.90 -4.65 -2.16
C LYS A 312 30.94 -3.35 -1.32
N ASN A 313 31.04 -2.16 -1.93
CA ASN A 313 31.16 -0.88 -1.23
C ASN A 313 29.80 -0.20 -0.98
N ASP A 314 29.52 0.15 0.28
CA ASP A 314 28.26 0.72 0.74
C ASP A 314 27.91 2.11 0.14
N SER A 315 28.92 2.89 -0.27
CA SER A 315 28.72 4.27 -0.75
C SER A 315 27.83 4.38 -2.00
N LYS A 316 27.81 3.35 -2.86
CA LYS A 316 26.96 3.31 -4.07
C LYS A 316 25.58 2.71 -3.83
N ARG A 317 25.39 1.93 -2.75
CA ARG A 317 24.13 1.24 -2.46
C ARG A 317 22.97 2.21 -2.24
N LYS A 318 23.21 3.29 -1.49
CA LYS A 318 22.19 4.34 -1.27
C LYS A 318 21.75 4.99 -2.58
N ARG A 319 22.69 5.30 -3.47
CA ARG A 319 22.40 5.89 -4.79
C ARG A 319 21.63 4.90 -5.67
N LEU A 320 22.05 3.64 -5.74
CA LEU A 320 21.35 2.60 -6.49
C LEU A 320 19.91 2.39 -6.00
N ARG A 321 19.72 2.38 -4.68
CA ARG A 321 18.38 2.32 -4.07
C ARG A 321 17.52 3.49 -4.50
N GLN A 322 18.05 4.71 -4.43
CA GLN A 322 17.35 5.92 -4.85
C GLN A 322 16.96 5.87 -6.33
N LEU A 323 17.85 5.38 -7.20
CA LEU A 323 17.58 5.20 -8.63
C LEU A 323 16.48 4.17 -8.87
N ALA A 324 16.59 2.97 -8.31
CA ALA A 324 15.57 1.91 -8.42
C ALA A 324 14.20 2.40 -7.90
N LEU A 325 14.20 3.11 -6.77
CA LEU A 325 13.02 3.72 -6.18
C LEU A 325 12.58 5.02 -6.86
N ARG A 326 13.28 5.50 -7.90
CA ARG A 326 12.96 6.74 -8.64
C ARG A 326 12.79 7.95 -7.71
N GLN A 327 13.62 8.00 -6.67
CA GLN A 327 13.67 9.11 -5.73
C GLN A 327 14.52 10.23 -6.31
N LYS A 328 14.20 11.48 -5.98
CA LYS A 328 15.06 12.62 -6.32
C LYS A 328 16.40 12.42 -5.61
N ILE A 329 17.48 12.35 -6.38
CA ILE A 329 18.84 12.34 -5.83
C ILE A 329 19.12 13.79 -5.45
N ILE A 330 19.07 14.09 -4.16
CA ILE A 330 19.64 15.32 -3.64
C ILE A 330 21.14 15.07 -3.59
N SER A 331 21.90 15.71 -4.48
CA SER A 331 23.34 15.81 -4.30
C SER A 331 23.54 16.51 -2.96
N PHE A 332 24.22 15.85 -2.02
CA PHE A 332 24.86 16.58 -0.94
C PHE A 332 25.94 17.42 -1.62
N SER A 333 25.61 18.66 -1.96
CA SER A 333 26.62 19.70 -2.15
C SER A 333 27.49 19.68 -0.90
N HIS A 334 28.80 19.71 -1.11
CA HIS A 334 29.80 19.62 -0.07
C HIS A 334 29.44 20.53 1.11
N ARG A 335 29.31 19.94 2.30
CA ARG A 335 29.67 20.68 3.53
C ARG A 335 31.17 20.90 3.45
N ASN A 336 31.59 21.97 2.78
CA ASN A 336 32.88 22.56 3.05
C ASN A 336 32.71 23.41 4.31
N SER A 337 33.39 22.96 5.35
CA SER A 337 33.98 23.70 6.49
C SER A 337 33.40 25.08 6.81
#